data_AF-A0A2V5XKF5-F1
#
_entry.id   AF-A0A2V5XKF5-F1
#
_cell.length_a   1.000
_cell.length_b   1.000
_cell.length_c   1.000
_cell.angle_alpha   90.00
_cell.angle_beta   90.00
_cell.angle_gamma   90.00
#
_symmetry.space_group_name_H-M   'P 1'
#
loop_
_entity.id
_entity.type
_entity.pdbx_description
1 polymer ?
#
loop_
_entity_poly.entity_id
_entity_poly.type
_entity_poly.pdbx_seq_one_letter_code
_entity_poly.pdbx_strand_id
1 'polypeptide(L)'
;MRIVVDVMGGDHGCEVVIEGVKIALHACSKISELCLVGDEAQIRVAMTKARLQDDRVKIVHTTEVLTMEDKPLDVLRRKKDCSMARAMELVKQGQGDAMISRGNTGGLMAAATVKLRPLENVERPAIATVLPTPQKYFLLLDAGANAECKPLHLAQFAIMGSVYS
;
A
#
# COMPACT_ATOMS: atom_id res chain seq x y z
N MET A 1 10.55 -10.30 -6.75
CA MET A 1 9.99 -9.08 -6.14
C MET A 1 9.49 -9.43 -4.76
N ARG A 2 9.79 -8.59 -3.78
CA ARG A 2 9.36 -8.69 -2.38
C ARG A 2 8.27 -7.65 -2.15
N ILE A 3 7.08 -8.08 -1.78
CA ILE A 3 5.92 -7.20 -1.61
C ILE A 3 5.53 -7.18 -0.14
N VAL A 4 5.34 -5.98 0.40
CA VAL A 4 4.85 -5.77 1.78
C VAL A 4 3.37 -5.44 1.72
N VAL A 5 2.56 -6.12 2.52
CA VAL A 5 1.11 -5.97 2.50
C VAL A 5 0.64 -5.64 3.92
N ASP A 6 0.08 -4.45 4.10
CA ASP A 6 -0.69 -4.11 5.28
C ASP A 6 -2.05 -4.81 5.18
N VAL A 7 -2.27 -5.81 6.03
CA VAL A 7 -3.46 -6.67 6.00
C VAL A 7 -4.57 -6.22 6.93
N MET A 8 -4.35 -5.17 7.73
CA MET A 8 -5.31 -4.73 8.75
C MET A 8 -6.23 -3.61 8.26
N GLY A 9 -5.86 -2.93 7.17
CA GLY A 9 -6.67 -1.86 6.60
C GLY A 9 -7.85 -2.37 5.76
N GLY A 10 -9.02 -1.75 5.94
CA GLY A 10 -10.21 -1.93 5.10
C GLY A 10 -11.39 -2.62 5.80
N ASP A 11 -12.56 -2.55 5.16
CA ASP A 11 -13.85 -2.85 5.83
C ASP A 11 -14.12 -4.34 6.08
N HIS A 12 -13.45 -5.22 5.34
CA HIS A 12 -13.74 -6.67 5.32
C HIS A 12 -12.68 -7.50 6.08
N GLY A 13 -11.84 -6.83 6.88
CA GLY A 13 -10.78 -7.47 7.65
C GLY A 13 -9.68 -8.12 6.80
N CYS A 14 -8.78 -8.84 7.47
CA CYS A 14 -7.60 -9.42 6.85
C CYS A 14 -7.92 -10.57 5.88
N GLU A 15 -9.04 -11.28 6.05
CA GLU A 15 -9.39 -12.48 5.26
C GLU A 15 -9.40 -12.22 3.75
N VAL A 16 -10.02 -11.11 3.31
CA VAL A 16 -10.08 -10.76 1.88
C VAL A 16 -8.68 -10.48 1.32
N VAL A 17 -7.79 -9.88 2.12
CA VAL A 17 -6.41 -9.59 1.71
C VAL A 17 -5.62 -10.91 1.60
N ILE A 18 -5.81 -11.83 2.54
CA ILE A 18 -5.15 -13.15 2.52
C ILE A 18 -5.58 -13.99 1.31
N GLU A 19 -6.86 -14.00 0.94
CA GLU A 19 -7.31 -14.64 -0.29
C GLU A 19 -6.67 -14.01 -1.53
N GLY A 20 -6.59 -12.68 -1.58
CA GLY A 20 -5.89 -11.97 -2.66
C GLY A 20 -4.40 -12.33 -2.75
N VAL A 21 -3.73 -12.46 -1.60
CA VAL A 21 -2.33 -12.92 -1.51
C VAL A 21 -2.18 -14.32 -2.08
N LYS A 22 -3.07 -15.25 -1.72
CA LYS A 22 -3.08 -16.61 -2.26
C LYS A 22 -3.21 -16.60 -3.78
N ILE A 23 -4.17 -15.85 -4.32
CA ILE A 23 -4.38 -15.72 -5.77
C ILE A 23 -3.12 -15.15 -6.44
N ALA A 24 -2.54 -14.08 -5.88
CA ALA A 24 -1.34 -13.45 -6.43
C ALA A 24 -0.13 -14.39 -6.46
N LEU A 25 0.08 -15.18 -5.40
CA LEU A 25 1.17 -16.16 -5.31
C LEU A 25 1.03 -17.30 -6.32
N HIS A 26 -0.20 -17.70 -6.65
CA HIS A 26 -0.46 -18.69 -7.70
C HIS A 26 -0.30 -18.10 -9.10
N ALA A 27 -0.74 -16.86 -9.31
CA ALA A 27 -0.74 -16.21 -10.62
C ALA A 27 0.62 -15.64 -11.02
N CYS A 28 1.50 -15.33 -10.08
CA CYS A 28 2.74 -14.60 -10.35
C CYS A 28 3.96 -15.23 -9.64
N SER A 29 4.73 -16.02 -10.39
CA SER A 29 5.98 -16.63 -9.91
C SER A 29 7.11 -15.62 -9.67
N LYS A 30 6.99 -14.38 -10.17
CA LYS A 30 7.97 -13.30 -9.93
C LYS A 30 7.92 -12.76 -8.49
N ILE A 31 6.86 -13.07 -7.75
CA ILE A 31 6.77 -12.78 -6.32
C ILE A 31 7.65 -13.80 -5.59
N SER A 32 8.79 -13.32 -5.09
CA SER A 32 9.77 -14.12 -4.35
C SER A 32 9.50 -14.09 -2.85
N GLU A 33 8.84 -13.05 -2.34
CA GLU A 33 8.44 -12.93 -0.94
C GLU A 33 7.19 -12.05 -0.80
N LEU A 34 6.29 -12.41 0.11
CA LEU A 34 5.16 -11.61 0.55
C LEU A 34 5.20 -11.44 2.07
N CYS A 35 5.42 -10.21 2.52
CA CYS A 35 5.45 -9.87 3.93
C CYS A 35 4.09 -9.30 4.36
N LEU A 36 3.33 -10.07 5.13
CA LEU A 36 2.05 -9.70 5.72
C LEU A 36 2.29 -8.96 7.04
N VAL A 37 1.82 -7.72 7.12
CA VAL A 37 2.05 -6.85 8.29
C VAL A 37 0.72 -6.61 8.99
N GLY A 38 0.62 -7.00 10.27
CA GLY A 38 -0.62 -6.90 11.02
C GLY A 38 -0.66 -7.71 12.32
N ASP A 39 -1.86 -7.91 12.84
CA ASP A 39 -2.10 -8.80 13.97
C ASP A 39 -1.84 -10.26 13.56
N GLU A 40 -0.84 -10.90 14.17
CA GLU A 40 -0.39 -12.23 13.77
C GLU A 40 -1.46 -13.30 14.04
N ALA A 41 -2.22 -13.17 15.12
CA ALA A 41 -3.26 -14.13 15.45
C ALA A 41 -4.38 -14.09 14.40
N GLN A 42 -4.81 -12.89 14.00
CA GLN A 42 -5.81 -12.70 12.95
C GLN A 42 -5.31 -13.20 11.60
N ILE A 43 -4.06 -12.89 11.23
CA ILE A 43 -3.44 -13.37 9.99
C ILE A 43 -3.40 -14.90 9.95
N ARG A 44 -2.95 -15.55 11.03
CA ARG A 44 -2.85 -17.03 11.07
C ARG A 44 -4.22 -17.70 10.93
N VAL A 45 -5.26 -17.16 11.55
CA VAL A 45 -6.63 -17.64 11.39
C VAL A 45 -7.09 -17.49 9.94
N ALA A 46 -6.88 -16.32 9.33
CA ALA A 46 -7.25 -16.06 7.94
C ALA A 46 -6.48 -16.97 6.96
N MET A 47 -5.17 -17.17 7.15
CA MET A 47 -4.37 -18.09 6.34
C MET A 47 -4.87 -19.53 6.43
N THR A 48 -5.26 -19.98 7.63
CA THR A 48 -5.81 -21.32 7.83
C THR A 48 -7.12 -21.51 7.07
N LYS A 49 -8.04 -20.54 7.17
CA LYS A 49 -9.32 -20.55 6.44
C LYS A 49 -9.09 -20.57 4.92
N ALA A 50 -8.17 -19.73 4.45
CA ALA A 50 -7.81 -19.64 3.04
C ALA A 50 -7.03 -20.86 2.53
N ARG A 51 -6.56 -21.75 3.42
CA ARG A 51 -5.60 -22.82 3.10
C ARG A 51 -4.35 -22.27 2.42
N LEU A 52 -3.87 -21.12 2.87
CA LEU A 52 -2.64 -20.51 2.38
C LEU A 52 -1.46 -21.06 3.17
N GLN A 53 -0.70 -21.97 2.55
CA GLN A 53 0.57 -22.48 3.04
C GLN A 53 1.59 -22.30 1.91
N ASP A 54 2.45 -21.30 2.05
CA ASP A 54 3.46 -20.95 1.05
C ASP A 54 4.70 -20.38 1.76
N ASP A 55 5.87 -20.94 1.50
CA ASP A 55 7.13 -20.57 2.18
C ASP A 55 7.60 -19.14 1.88
N ARG A 56 7.06 -18.54 0.79
CA ARG A 56 7.30 -17.15 0.41
C ARG A 56 6.57 -16.16 1.32
N VAL A 57 5.63 -16.62 2.14
CA VAL A 57 4.85 -15.76 3.04
C VAL A 57 5.58 -15.58 4.38
N LYS A 58 5.78 -14.33 4.77
CA LYS A 58 6.31 -13.91 6.07
C LYS A 58 5.25 -13.10 6.81
N ILE A 59 5.24 -13.17 8.13
CA ILE A 59 4.36 -12.38 8.99
C ILE A 59 5.21 -11.45 9.84
N VAL A 60 4.85 -10.17 9.87
CA VAL A 60 5.40 -9.18 10.79
C VAL A 60 4.26 -8.70 11.68
N HIS A 61 4.36 -9.08 12.96
CA HIS A 61 3.35 -8.70 13.95
C HIS A 61 3.39 -7.20 14.25
N THR A 62 2.22 -6.62 14.43
CA THR A 62 2.02 -5.24 14.89
C THR A 62 0.87 -5.17 15.90
N THR A 63 0.95 -4.24 16.84
CA THR A 63 -0.05 -4.11 17.92
C THR A 63 -1.12 -3.06 17.66
N GLU A 64 -0.93 -2.19 16.66
CA GLU A 64 -1.87 -1.11 16.35
C GLU A 64 -2.41 -1.20 14.92
N VAL A 65 -3.54 -0.52 14.69
CA VAL A 65 -4.13 -0.33 13.37
C VAL A 65 -4.51 1.14 13.22
N LEU A 66 -4.24 1.71 12.04
CA LEU A 66 -4.76 3.02 11.66
C LEU A 66 -6.17 2.83 11.07
N THR A 67 -7.18 3.29 11.79
CA THR A 67 -8.59 3.15 11.41
C THR A 67 -9.02 4.27 10.46
N MET A 68 -10.24 4.18 9.93
CA MET A 68 -10.77 5.18 9.00
C MET A 68 -11.17 6.49 9.70
N GLU A 69 -11.37 6.45 11.02
CA GLU A 69 -11.67 7.60 11.89
C GLU A 69 -10.42 8.34 12.35
N ASP A 70 -9.24 7.70 12.26
CA ASP A 70 -7.98 8.34 12.63
C ASP A 70 -7.62 9.48 11.68
N LYS A 71 -6.89 10.46 12.21
CA LYS A 71 -6.36 11.53 11.36
C LYS A 71 -5.16 11.00 10.58
N PRO A 72 -4.97 11.42 9.32
CA PRO A 72 -3.85 10.97 8.48
C PRO A 72 -2.47 11.03 9.15
N LEU A 73 -2.20 12.07 9.95
CA LEU A 73 -0.91 12.26 10.61
C LEU A 73 -0.70 11.38 11.85
N ASP A 74 -1.74 10.68 12.34
CA ASP A 74 -1.62 9.81 13.50
C ASP A 74 -0.73 8.60 13.22
N VAL A 75 -0.68 8.13 11.96
CA VAL A 75 0.25 7.09 11.47
C VAL A 75 1.73 7.44 11.70
N LEU A 76 2.06 8.73 11.74
CA LEU A 76 3.42 9.23 11.91
C LEU A 76 3.75 9.56 13.37
N ARG A 77 2.75 10.03 14.12
CA ARG A 77 2.96 10.64 15.45
C ARG A 77 2.59 9.71 16.59
N ARG A 78 1.40 9.11 16.52
CA ARG A 78 0.77 8.41 17.65
C ARG A 78 0.88 6.90 17.50
N LYS A 79 0.52 6.37 16.33
CA LYS A 79 0.42 4.94 16.06
C LYS A 79 1.64 4.41 15.32
N LYS A 80 2.81 4.50 15.96
CA LYS A 80 4.09 4.14 15.33
C LYS A 80 4.24 2.64 15.08
N ASP A 81 3.52 1.82 15.84
CA ASP A 81 3.47 0.37 15.67
C ASP A 81 2.23 -0.08 14.90
N CYS A 82 1.56 0.80 14.14
CA CYS A 82 0.47 0.34 13.29
C CYS A 82 0.98 -0.41 12.06
N SER A 83 0.19 -1.38 11.61
CA SER A 83 0.48 -2.20 10.43
C SER A 83 0.96 -1.39 9.22
N MET A 84 0.27 -0.30 8.90
CA MET A 84 0.64 0.62 7.82
C MET A 84 2.01 1.29 8.04
N ALA A 85 2.27 1.81 9.24
CA ALA A 85 3.54 2.47 9.55
C ALA A 85 4.72 1.50 9.50
N ARG A 86 4.53 0.29 10.03
CA ARG A 86 5.53 -0.80 10.02
C ARG A 86 5.78 -1.32 8.61
N ALA A 87 4.74 -1.50 7.80
CA ALA A 87 4.86 -1.90 6.40
C ALA A 87 5.67 -0.88 5.58
N MET A 88 5.39 0.42 5.78
CA MET A 88 6.14 1.50 5.12
C MET A 88 7.61 1.52 5.54
N GLU A 89 7.88 1.24 6.82
CA GLU A 89 9.24 1.15 7.35
C GLU A 89 10.04 0.00 6.72
N LEU A 90 9.42 -1.17 6.52
CA LEU A 90 10.07 -2.30 5.85
C LEU A 90 10.52 -1.95 4.43
N VAL A 91 9.67 -1.26 3.65
CA VAL A 91 10.05 -0.77 2.32
C VAL A 91 11.17 0.26 2.42
N LYS A 92 11.09 1.21 3.37
CA LYS A 92 12.14 2.21 3.58
C LYS A 92 13.50 1.60 3.89
N GLN A 93 13.52 0.49 4.62
CA GLN A 93 14.72 -0.25 5.01
C GLN A 93 15.21 -1.24 3.94
N GLY A 94 14.59 -1.26 2.76
CA GLY A 94 14.97 -2.17 1.67
C GLY A 94 14.59 -3.63 1.92
N GLN A 95 13.71 -3.89 2.89
CA GLN A 95 13.17 -5.22 3.18
C GLN A 95 11.97 -5.58 2.27
N GLY A 96 11.45 -4.60 1.52
CA GLY A 96 10.44 -4.80 0.49
C GLY A 96 10.65 -3.85 -0.69
N ASP A 97 10.22 -4.28 -1.87
CA ASP A 97 10.36 -3.50 -3.11
C ASP A 97 9.12 -2.61 -3.35
N ALA A 98 7.95 -3.01 -2.82
CA ALA A 98 6.70 -2.26 -2.91
C ALA A 98 5.81 -2.55 -1.69
N MET A 99 4.88 -1.63 -1.40
CA MET A 99 3.86 -1.77 -0.36
C MET A 99 2.45 -1.69 -0.94
N ILE A 100 1.53 -2.51 -0.41
CA ILE A 100 0.10 -2.46 -0.71
C ILE A 100 -0.66 -2.30 0.62
N SER A 101 -1.64 -1.39 0.64
CA SER A 101 -2.58 -1.22 1.76
C SER A 101 -3.95 -0.82 1.23
N ARG A 102 -5.00 -1.30 1.91
CA ARG A 102 -6.40 -0.88 1.70
C ARG A 102 -6.93 -0.01 2.85
N GLY A 103 -6.04 0.47 3.71
CA GLY A 103 -6.37 1.31 4.86
C GLY A 103 -6.62 2.77 4.47
N ASN A 104 -6.61 3.64 5.49
CA ASN A 104 -6.84 5.08 5.35
C ASN A 104 -5.92 5.72 4.28
N THR A 105 -6.49 6.19 3.17
CA THR A 105 -5.76 6.76 2.03
C THR A 105 -4.87 7.94 2.44
N GLY A 106 -5.39 8.83 3.29
CA GLY A 106 -4.64 9.98 3.77
C GLY A 106 -3.45 9.55 4.64
N GLY A 107 -3.64 8.55 5.50
CA GLY A 107 -2.58 7.94 6.30
C GLY A 107 -1.49 7.32 5.44
N LEU A 108 -1.86 6.56 4.41
CA LEU A 108 -0.91 5.91 3.50
C LEU A 108 -0.08 6.96 2.75
N MET A 109 -0.75 7.98 2.21
CA MET A 109 -0.11 9.08 1.50
C MET A 109 0.81 9.91 2.43
N ALA A 110 0.38 10.19 3.66
CA ALA A 110 1.21 10.86 4.66
C ALA A 110 2.46 10.04 5.02
N ALA A 111 2.29 8.74 5.26
CA ALA A 111 3.38 7.81 5.57
C ALA A 111 4.40 7.72 4.43
N ALA A 112 3.93 7.55 3.18
CA ALA A 112 4.78 7.45 2.01
C ALA A 112 5.58 8.73 1.78
N THR A 113 4.91 9.89 1.86
CA THR A 113 5.54 11.19 1.62
C THR A 113 6.64 11.51 2.62
N VAL A 114 6.44 11.16 3.88
CA VAL A 114 7.42 11.46 4.93
C VAL A 114 8.54 10.42 4.97
N LYS A 115 8.23 9.13 4.89
CA LYS A 115 9.22 8.05 5.02
C LYS A 115 9.97 7.77 3.72
N LEU A 116 9.25 7.51 2.64
CA LEU A 116 9.86 7.18 1.34
C LEU A 116 10.36 8.42 0.62
N ARG A 117 9.60 9.52 0.73
CA ARG A 117 9.77 10.78 -0.01
C ARG A 117 9.48 10.61 -1.51
N PRO A 118 9.05 11.68 -2.20
CA PRO A 118 8.98 11.67 -3.66
C PRO A 118 10.34 11.38 -4.29
N LEU A 119 10.32 10.94 -5.55
CA LEU A 119 11.52 10.84 -6.36
C LEU A 119 12.21 12.20 -6.47
N GLU A 120 13.51 12.17 -6.72
CA GLU A 120 14.28 13.39 -6.94
C GLU A 120 13.65 14.22 -8.05
N ASN A 121 13.56 15.54 -7.82
CA ASN A 121 12.94 16.52 -8.72
C ASN A 121 11.41 16.40 -8.89
N VAL A 122 10.72 15.46 -8.23
CA VAL A 122 9.25 15.46 -8.16
C VAL A 122 8.81 16.30 -6.96
N GLU A 123 8.11 17.42 -7.21
CA GLU A 123 7.74 18.35 -6.12
C GLU A 123 6.66 17.76 -5.21
N ARG A 124 5.70 17.02 -5.79
CA ARG A 124 4.59 16.39 -5.08
C ARG A 124 4.25 15.03 -5.68
N PRO A 125 3.90 14.03 -4.87
CA PRO A 125 3.31 12.80 -5.40
C PRO A 125 1.86 13.04 -5.82
N ALA A 126 1.30 12.10 -6.58
CA ALA A 126 -0.09 12.13 -7.03
C ALA A 126 -0.75 10.77 -6.81
N ILE A 127 -2.07 10.75 -6.65
CA ILE A 127 -2.84 9.50 -6.69
C ILE A 127 -3.15 9.20 -8.15
N ALA A 128 -2.57 8.12 -8.64
CA ALA A 128 -2.81 7.58 -9.97
C ALA A 128 -3.97 6.59 -9.91
N THR A 129 -5.02 6.77 -10.71
CA THR A 129 -6.18 5.86 -10.75
C THR A 129 -6.47 5.46 -12.19
N VAL A 130 -6.45 4.15 -12.45
CA VAL A 130 -6.85 3.60 -13.75
C VAL A 130 -8.37 3.49 -13.79
N LEU A 131 -9.00 4.21 -14.72
CA LEU A 131 -10.44 4.24 -14.90
C LEU A 131 -10.84 3.59 -16.24
N PRO A 132 -11.93 2.82 -16.27
CA PRO A 132 -12.43 2.24 -17.52
C PRO A 132 -13.20 3.27 -18.36
N THR A 133 -13.16 3.09 -19.67
CA THR A 133 -14.12 3.62 -20.66
C THR A 133 -14.70 2.44 -21.44
N PRO A 134 -15.76 2.62 -22.24
CA PRO A 134 -16.34 1.50 -22.99
C PRO A 134 -15.37 0.79 -23.94
N GLN A 135 -14.30 1.47 -24.39
CA GLN A 135 -13.33 0.90 -25.35
C GLN A 135 -11.94 0.64 -24.75
N LYS A 136 -11.51 1.43 -23.76
CA LYS A 136 -10.14 1.37 -23.21
C LYS A 136 -10.08 1.86 -21.76
N TYR A 137 -8.96 1.60 -21.09
CA TYR A 137 -8.65 2.24 -19.81
C TYR A 137 -7.92 3.57 -20.03
N PHE A 138 -8.00 4.49 -19.07
CA PHE A 138 -7.16 5.68 -19.01
C PHE A 138 -6.70 5.94 -17.58
N LEU A 139 -5.59 6.69 -17.44
CA LEU A 139 -5.04 7.05 -16.15
C LEU A 139 -5.51 8.46 -15.76
N LEU A 140 -6.20 8.58 -14.63
CA LEU A 140 -6.48 9.85 -13.96
C LEU A 140 -5.37 10.14 -12.94
N LEU A 141 -4.77 11.32 -13.03
CA LEU A 141 -3.68 11.74 -12.15
C LEU A 141 -3.68 13.28 -12.11
N ASP A 142 -3.88 13.95 -10.99
CA ASP A 142 -4.04 13.48 -9.60
C ASP A 142 -5.52 13.24 -9.21
N ALA A 143 -5.81 12.12 -8.54
CA ALA A 143 -7.14 11.74 -8.06
C ALA A 143 -7.41 12.11 -6.58
N GLY A 144 -6.55 12.90 -5.94
CA GLY A 144 -6.85 13.49 -4.63
C GLY A 144 -5.70 13.51 -3.61
N ALA A 145 -4.44 13.32 -4.04
CA ALA A 145 -3.30 13.57 -3.14
C ALA A 145 -3.17 15.07 -2.81
N ASN A 146 -3.51 15.95 -3.75
CA ASN A 146 -3.30 17.38 -3.65
C ASN A 146 -4.61 18.13 -3.87
N ALA A 147 -4.97 19.00 -2.91
CA ALA A 147 -6.11 19.91 -3.07
C ALA A 147 -5.81 21.06 -4.05
N GLU A 148 -4.54 21.46 -4.15
CA GLU A 148 -4.09 22.55 -5.03
C GLU A 148 -2.84 22.12 -5.80
N CYS A 149 -2.81 22.44 -7.09
CA CYS A 149 -1.69 22.14 -7.97
C CYS A 149 -1.19 23.38 -8.70
N LYS A 150 0.14 23.54 -8.77
CA LYS A 150 0.78 24.50 -9.67
C LYS A 150 0.92 23.90 -11.06
N PRO A 151 1.08 24.72 -12.13
CA PRO A 151 1.30 24.21 -13.48
C PRO A 151 2.44 23.19 -13.59
N LEU A 152 3.54 23.40 -12.84
CA LEU A 152 4.67 22.47 -12.82
C LEU A 152 4.29 21.09 -12.27
N HIS A 153 3.43 21.02 -11.25
CA HIS A 153 2.96 19.74 -10.72
C HIS A 153 2.23 18.96 -11.82
N LEU A 154 1.33 19.62 -12.56
CA LEU A 154 0.58 19.00 -13.65
C LEU A 154 1.49 18.49 -14.77
N ALA A 155 2.57 19.24 -15.09
CA ALA A 155 3.57 18.78 -16.05
C ALA A 155 4.31 17.52 -15.56
N GLN A 156 4.73 17.49 -14.28
CA GLN A 156 5.36 16.30 -13.68
C GLN A 156 4.41 15.10 -13.63
N PHE A 157 3.14 15.35 -13.33
CA PHE A 157 2.06 14.36 -13.32
C PHE A 157 1.87 13.73 -14.70
N ALA A 158 1.88 14.55 -15.76
CA ALA A 158 1.81 14.06 -17.14
C ALA A 158 3.01 13.17 -17.50
N ILE A 159 4.22 13.55 -17.09
CA ILE A 159 5.43 12.74 -17.33
C ILE A 159 5.35 11.41 -16.58
N MET A 160 5.04 11.43 -15.27
CA MET A 160 4.90 10.20 -14.48
C MET A 160 3.80 9.29 -15.04
N GLY A 161 2.66 9.87 -15.43
CA GLY A 161 1.57 9.14 -16.06
C GLY A 161 1.98 8.49 -17.38
N SER A 162 2.72 9.22 -18.23
CA SER A 162 3.23 8.70 -19.50
C SER A 162 4.26 7.59 -19.35
N VAL A 163 5.02 7.54 -18.25
CA VAL A 163 5.96 6.44 -17.96
C VAL A 163 5.23 5.20 -17.45
N TYR A 164 4.11 5.39 -16.74
CA TYR A 164 3.30 4.30 -16.20
C TYR A 164 2.46 3.58 -17.26
N SER A 165 1.87 4.32 -18.20
CA SER A 165 0.95 3.80 -19.24
C SER A 165 1.66 3.25 -20.46
#